data_AF-A0A5P1EEB4-F1
#
_entry.id   AF-A0A5P1EEB4-F1
#
_cell.length_a   1.000
_cell.length_b   1.000
_cell.length_c   1.000
_cell.angle_alpha   90.00
_cell.angle_beta   90.00
_cell.angle_gamma   90.00
#
_symmetry.space_group_name_H-M   'P 1'
#
loop_
_entity.id
_entity.type
_entity.pdbx_description
1 polymer ?
#
loop_
_entity_poly.entity_id
_entity_poly.type
_entity_poly.pdbx_seq_one_letter_code
_entity_poly.pdbx_strand_id
1 'polypeptide(L)'
;MYDIGDSLNAFSDIPDSFKNITQKHYPLIITFQKFLVMLDGSLGNSFFDKFDDGELSLKRTGVSRSFALQTLIRKKEVTYPRFLSSYWPHFNTQLTKKLDSSVVFTEIISHLKGDITSNVPFDSWLDREAYVGLSERRASSLNCDAREIIYDIFLAYEKTKRRNREFDMSDLVCDLHRRARVYGRNVGVQMDFVYIDEVQDLTMRQISLFKYVCKNFSEGFVFAGDTAQTIARGVDFRFEDIRSLFYSVFLQDPSCDHMKSFKGKRKSISDMFHLNQNFRTHAGVLKLAQSVIDILCFYFPHSLDRLQPETSLIFGEPPILLRSRCDENALMTLFGHSTDSSCSHFNGFGADQVILVRDELSKQKVPENVRKHALVLTILECKGLEFQVKWVLSYDIY
;
A
#
# COMPACT_ATOMS: atom_id res chain seq x y z
N MET A 1 4.53 -15.21 2.78
CA MET A 1 5.07 -14.61 4.02
C MET A 1 6.28 -13.76 3.65
N TYR A 2 6.05 -12.54 3.16
CA TYR A 2 7.01 -11.46 3.30
C TYR A 2 6.50 -10.68 4.50
N ASP A 3 7.07 -10.95 5.67
CA ASP A 3 6.78 -10.16 6.85
C ASP A 3 7.27 -8.74 6.55
N ILE A 4 6.39 -7.74 6.68
CA ILE A 4 6.73 -6.30 6.65
C ILE A 4 7.94 -6.01 7.57
N GLY A 5 8.11 -6.86 8.59
CA GLY A 5 9.24 -6.89 9.50
C GLY A 5 10.61 -7.17 8.88
N ASP A 6 10.74 -7.99 7.84
CA ASP A 6 12.06 -8.35 7.27
C ASP A 6 12.71 -7.21 6.49
N SER A 7 11.91 -6.24 6.03
CA SER A 7 12.42 -5.10 5.26
C SER A 7 13.31 -4.17 6.09
N LEU A 8 13.06 -4.01 7.38
CA LEU A 8 13.81 -3.06 8.22
C LEU A 8 15.15 -3.60 8.73
N ASN A 9 15.30 -4.93 8.83
CA ASN A 9 16.58 -5.57 9.16
C ASN A 9 17.61 -5.37 8.04
N ALA A 10 17.15 -5.34 6.78
CA ALA A 10 17.98 -5.09 5.61
C ALA A 10 18.61 -3.68 5.59
N PHE A 11 18.11 -2.75 6.40
CA PHE A 11 18.60 -1.37 6.50
C PHE A 11 19.25 -1.07 7.85
N SER A 12 19.77 -2.08 8.55
CA SER A 12 20.46 -1.91 9.84
C SER A 12 21.71 -1.03 9.74
N ASP A 13 22.36 -0.99 8.58
CA ASP A 13 23.52 -0.14 8.30
C ASP A 13 23.15 1.34 8.04
N ILE A 14 21.87 1.63 7.81
CA ILE A 14 21.35 2.98 7.55
C ILE A 14 20.84 3.58 8.87
N PRO A 15 21.32 4.77 9.30
CA PRO A 15 20.84 5.45 10.48
C PRO A 15 19.33 5.75 10.46
N ASP A 16 18.67 5.68 11.61
CA ASP A 16 17.24 6.02 11.81
C ASP A 16 16.98 7.55 11.85
N SER A 17 17.81 8.35 11.18
CA SER A 17 17.65 9.81 11.09
C SER A 17 18.37 10.36 9.87
N PHE A 18 17.69 11.21 9.09
CA PHE A 18 18.28 11.91 7.94
C PHE A 18 19.43 12.85 8.34
N LYS A 19 19.46 13.32 9.61
CA LYS A 19 20.56 14.14 10.13
C LYS A 19 21.88 13.37 10.25
N ASN A 20 21.82 12.05 10.34
CA ASN A 20 22.98 11.18 10.55
C ASN A 20 23.47 10.52 9.25
N ILE A 21 22.83 10.85 8.12
CA ILE A 21 23.21 10.33 6.80
C ILE A 21 24.47 11.06 6.31
N THR A 22 25.42 10.28 5.81
CA THR A 22 26.67 10.74 5.18
C THR A 22 26.78 10.25 3.74
N GLN A 23 27.74 10.79 2.98
CA GLN A 23 27.92 10.52 1.54
C GLN A 23 27.95 9.03 1.17
N LYS A 24 28.48 8.18 2.06
CA LYS A 24 28.59 6.72 1.84
C LYS A 24 27.25 5.99 1.71
N HIS A 25 26.14 6.59 2.15
CA HIS A 25 24.83 5.97 2.09
C HIS A 25 24.05 6.34 0.82
N TYR A 26 24.62 7.20 -0.05
CA TYR A 26 23.98 7.57 -1.31
C TYR A 26 24.42 6.64 -2.45
N PRO A 27 23.52 6.27 -3.37
CA PRO A 27 22.09 6.60 -3.38
C PRO A 27 21.32 5.89 -2.27
N LEU A 28 20.41 6.62 -1.61
CA LEU A 28 19.64 6.10 -0.48
C LEU A 28 18.44 5.29 -1.01
N ILE A 29 18.56 3.96 -0.96
CA ILE A 29 17.48 3.04 -1.34
C ILE A 29 16.88 2.48 -0.06
N ILE A 30 15.65 2.87 0.25
CA ILE A 30 14.95 2.53 1.50
C ILE A 30 13.46 2.28 1.24
N THR A 31 12.83 1.52 2.13
CA THR A 31 11.36 1.36 2.12
C THR A 31 10.67 2.59 2.69
N PHE A 32 9.37 2.74 2.41
CA PHE A 32 8.55 3.79 2.98
C PHE A 32 8.53 3.75 4.52
N GLN A 33 8.49 2.56 5.13
CA GLN A 33 8.54 2.41 6.58
C GLN A 33 9.88 2.93 7.15
N LYS A 34 11.00 2.63 6.51
CA LYS A 34 12.31 3.18 6.89
C LYS A 34 12.34 4.70 6.73
N PHE A 35 11.74 5.24 5.66
CA PHE A 35 11.57 6.68 5.46
C PHE A 35 10.81 7.34 6.63
N LEU A 36 9.69 6.75 7.08
CA LEU A 36 8.93 7.27 8.23
C LEU A 36 9.74 7.28 9.52
N VAL A 37 10.48 6.21 9.80
CA VAL A 37 11.36 6.11 10.97
C VAL A 37 12.47 7.17 10.91
N MET A 38 13.11 7.33 9.74
CA MET A 38 14.14 8.35 9.54
C MET A 38 13.59 9.78 9.70
N LEU A 39 12.39 10.04 9.20
CA LEU A 39 11.73 11.34 9.32
C LEU A 39 11.39 11.63 10.78
N ASP A 40 10.85 10.63 11.51
CA ASP A 40 10.55 10.72 12.93
C ASP A 40 11.78 11.06 13.77
N GLY A 41 12.87 10.31 13.56
CA GLY A 41 14.15 10.53 14.26
C GLY A 41 14.86 11.83 13.88
N SER A 42 14.39 12.53 12.83
CA SER A 42 14.94 13.82 12.41
C SER A 42 14.23 15.02 13.02
N LEU A 43 12.96 14.87 13.38
CA LEU A 43 12.09 15.97 13.81
C LEU A 43 12.13 16.27 15.31
N GLY A 44 12.94 15.52 16.09
CA GLY A 44 12.95 15.62 17.56
C GLY A 44 11.64 15.11 18.19
N ASN A 45 11.67 14.77 19.48
CA ASN A 45 10.54 14.20 20.24
C ASN A 45 9.80 13.10 19.47
N SER A 46 10.32 11.87 19.51
CA SER A 46 9.84 10.77 18.67
C SER A 46 8.37 10.47 18.97
N PHE A 47 7.60 10.19 17.92
CA PHE A 47 6.22 9.69 18.06
C PHE A 47 6.19 8.43 18.92
N PHE A 48 7.19 7.57 18.78
CA PHE A 48 7.27 6.27 19.42
C PHE A 48 7.57 6.35 20.92
N ASP A 49 8.14 7.46 21.40
CA ASP A 49 8.42 7.67 22.83
C ASP A 49 7.13 7.61 23.68
N LYS A 50 5.95 7.92 23.10
CA LYS A 50 4.64 7.83 23.79
C LYS A 50 4.21 6.39 24.10
N PHE A 51 4.77 5.43 23.40
CA PHE A 51 4.46 4.01 23.49
C PHE A 51 5.58 3.21 24.17
N ASP A 52 6.70 3.87 24.47
CA ASP A 52 7.79 3.26 25.22
C ASP A 52 7.36 3.07 26.68
N ASP A 53 7.44 1.84 27.15
CA ASP A 53 7.28 1.50 28.57
C ASP A 53 8.66 1.45 29.28
N GLY A 54 9.70 2.02 28.66
CA GLY A 54 11.06 2.18 29.20
C GLY A 54 12.16 1.38 28.47
N GLU A 55 11.83 0.60 27.44
CA GLU A 55 12.79 -0.24 26.72
C GLU A 55 13.66 0.54 25.72
N LEU A 56 13.14 1.60 25.09
CA LEU A 56 13.92 2.42 24.16
C LEU A 56 14.93 3.31 24.88
N SER A 57 14.60 3.76 26.10
CA SER A 57 15.48 4.59 26.93
C SER A 57 16.67 3.83 27.54
N LEU A 58 16.54 2.51 27.77
CA LEU A 58 17.58 1.66 28.35
C LEU A 58 18.67 1.24 27.33
N LYS A 59 18.38 1.27 26.03
CA LYS A 59 19.30 0.80 24.98
C LYS A 59 20.17 1.93 24.44
N ARG A 60 21.47 1.90 24.78
CA ARG A 60 22.46 2.97 24.51
C ARG A 60 23.06 2.97 23.09
N THR A 61 22.89 1.92 22.30
CA THR A 61 23.53 1.77 20.97
C THR A 61 22.54 1.86 19.81
N GLY A 62 22.97 2.42 18.67
CA GLY A 62 22.10 2.67 17.51
C GLY A 62 21.37 1.42 16.98
N VAL A 63 22.08 0.29 16.83
CA VAL A 63 21.50 -0.97 16.32
C VAL A 63 20.51 -1.58 17.31
N SER A 64 20.85 -1.60 18.61
CA SER A 64 19.96 -2.15 19.65
C SER A 64 18.69 -1.32 19.81
N ARG A 65 18.80 0.01 19.69
CA ARG A 65 17.66 0.92 19.67
C ARG A 65 16.79 0.72 18.42
N SER A 66 17.38 0.54 17.24
CA SER A 66 16.64 0.28 16.00
C SER A 66 15.81 -1.01 16.11
N PHE A 67 16.42 -2.10 16.59
CA PHE A 67 15.71 -3.37 16.80
C PHE A 67 14.57 -3.26 17.85
N ALA A 68 14.81 -2.51 18.93
CA ALA A 68 13.78 -2.25 19.94
C ALA A 68 12.61 -1.44 19.37
N LEU A 69 12.91 -0.43 18.56
CA LEU A 69 11.91 0.37 17.87
C LEU A 69 11.09 -0.48 16.91
N GLN A 70 11.73 -1.35 16.13
CA GLN A 70 11.03 -2.29 15.25
C GLN A 70 10.09 -3.22 16.04
N THR A 71 10.57 -3.74 17.17
CA THR A 71 9.76 -4.59 18.06
C THR A 71 8.55 -3.83 18.62
N LEU A 72 8.75 -2.57 19.03
CA LEU A 72 7.68 -1.70 19.49
C LEU A 72 6.65 -1.44 18.39
N ILE A 73 7.10 -1.09 17.18
CA ILE A 73 6.22 -0.86 16.02
C ILE A 73 5.38 -2.10 15.75
N ARG A 74 6.01 -3.28 15.61
CA ARG A 74 5.28 -4.54 15.39
C ARG A 74 4.26 -4.85 16.50
N LYS A 75 4.60 -4.53 17.76
CA LYS A 75 3.73 -4.78 18.92
C LYS A 75 2.57 -3.79 19.03
N LYS A 76 2.71 -2.56 18.56
CA LYS A 76 1.75 -1.46 18.80
C LYS A 76 1.01 -0.97 17.56
N GLU A 77 1.54 -1.24 16.37
CA GLU A 77 0.92 -0.86 15.11
C GLU A 77 -0.32 -1.71 14.81
N VAL A 78 -1.39 -1.05 14.38
CA VAL A 78 -2.61 -1.66 13.89
C VAL A 78 -2.59 -1.70 12.36
N THR A 79 -2.16 -2.83 11.85
CA THR A 79 -2.29 -3.19 10.43
C THR A 79 -3.65 -3.84 10.15
N TYR A 80 -4.02 -3.99 8.89
CA TYR A 80 -5.29 -4.64 8.52
C TYR A 80 -5.47 -6.04 9.16
N PRO A 81 -4.46 -6.95 9.19
CA PRO A 81 -4.58 -8.22 9.91
C PRO A 81 -4.91 -8.08 11.40
N ARG A 82 -4.34 -7.07 12.08
CA ARG A 82 -4.65 -6.80 13.49
C ARG A 82 -6.03 -6.18 13.66
N PHE A 83 -6.42 -5.27 12.76
CA PHE A 83 -7.77 -4.73 12.73
C PHE A 83 -8.81 -5.86 12.58
N LEU A 84 -8.61 -6.77 11.62
CA LEU A 84 -9.50 -7.89 11.36
C LEU A 84 -9.59 -8.87 12.54
N SER A 85 -8.45 -9.22 13.16
CA SER A 85 -8.42 -10.22 14.24
C SER A 85 -8.82 -9.66 15.60
N SER A 86 -8.44 -8.41 15.90
CA SER A 86 -8.47 -7.86 17.27
C SER A 86 -9.46 -6.69 17.46
N TYR A 87 -9.96 -6.08 16.39
CA TYR A 87 -10.91 -4.96 16.45
C TYR A 87 -12.27 -5.33 15.87
N TRP A 88 -12.28 -5.87 14.65
CA TRP A 88 -13.49 -6.20 13.90
C TRP A 88 -14.50 -7.05 14.66
N PRO A 89 -14.11 -8.12 15.41
CA PRO A 89 -15.06 -8.97 16.14
C PRO A 89 -15.74 -8.27 17.32
N HIS A 90 -15.22 -7.13 17.78
CA HIS A 90 -15.75 -6.39 18.92
C HIS A 90 -16.63 -5.21 18.52
N PHE A 91 -16.75 -4.90 17.22
CA PHE A 91 -17.72 -3.93 16.76
C PHE A 91 -19.14 -4.49 16.81
N ASN A 92 -20.12 -3.58 16.85
CA ASN A 92 -21.52 -3.98 16.89
C ASN A 92 -21.86 -4.81 15.64
N THR A 93 -22.27 -6.06 15.85
CA THR A 93 -22.59 -7.01 14.78
C THR A 93 -23.73 -6.55 13.89
N GLN A 94 -24.62 -5.68 14.40
CA GLN A 94 -25.68 -5.06 13.60
C GLN A 94 -25.11 -4.08 12.56
N LEU A 95 -24.00 -3.40 12.88
CA LEU A 95 -23.33 -2.47 11.97
C LEU A 95 -22.43 -3.19 10.96
N THR A 96 -21.76 -4.28 11.38
CA THR A 96 -20.77 -4.97 10.53
C THR A 96 -21.35 -6.03 9.59
N LYS A 97 -22.59 -6.51 9.81
CA LYS A 97 -23.18 -7.64 9.05
C LYS A 97 -23.24 -7.44 7.52
N LYS A 98 -23.34 -6.19 7.06
CA LYS A 98 -23.45 -5.86 5.63
C LYS A 98 -22.20 -5.18 5.05
N LEU A 99 -21.14 -5.08 5.85
CA LEU A 99 -19.93 -4.36 5.47
C LEU A 99 -18.75 -5.33 5.36
N ASP A 100 -17.97 -5.17 4.30
CA ASP A 100 -16.71 -5.86 4.18
C ASP A 100 -15.64 -5.14 5.03
N SER A 101 -14.98 -5.89 5.91
CA SER A 101 -13.98 -5.34 6.85
C SER A 101 -12.82 -4.62 6.16
N SER A 102 -12.45 -5.05 4.94
CA SER A 102 -11.37 -4.44 4.18
C SER A 102 -11.79 -3.10 3.58
N VAL A 103 -13.04 -3.01 3.09
CA VAL A 103 -13.64 -1.76 2.62
C VAL A 103 -13.70 -0.76 3.75
N VAL A 104 -14.18 -1.18 4.94
CA VAL A 104 -14.24 -0.30 6.12
C VAL A 104 -12.85 0.19 6.50
N PHE A 105 -11.85 -0.69 6.53
CA PHE A 105 -10.48 -0.30 6.84
C PHE A 105 -9.91 0.67 5.79
N THR A 106 -10.20 0.46 4.50
CA THR A 106 -9.83 1.41 3.43
C THR A 106 -10.47 2.78 3.63
N GLU A 107 -11.77 2.84 3.92
CA GLU A 107 -12.43 4.12 4.20
C GLU A 107 -11.82 4.86 5.39
N ILE A 108 -11.46 4.14 6.45
CA ILE A 108 -10.81 4.72 7.63
C ILE A 108 -9.43 5.29 7.25
N ILE A 109 -8.59 4.50 6.58
CA ILE A 109 -7.18 4.88 6.36
C ILE A 109 -7.02 5.88 5.21
N SER A 110 -7.69 5.67 4.07
CA SER A 110 -7.54 6.50 2.87
C SER A 110 -8.39 7.75 2.86
N HIS A 111 -9.66 7.64 3.27
CA HIS A 111 -10.58 8.77 3.16
C HIS A 111 -10.62 9.55 4.47
N LEU A 112 -11.06 8.94 5.57
CA LEU A 112 -11.22 9.63 6.86
C LEU A 112 -9.91 10.23 7.39
N LYS A 113 -8.83 9.44 7.36
CA LYS A 113 -7.52 9.84 7.89
C LYS A 113 -6.51 10.26 6.82
N GLY A 114 -6.74 9.85 5.56
CA GLY A 114 -5.80 10.03 4.45
C GLY A 114 -6.13 11.21 3.53
N ASP A 115 -7.33 11.78 3.62
CA ASP A 115 -7.71 12.92 2.79
C ASP A 115 -6.85 14.16 3.10
N ILE A 116 -6.45 14.88 2.06
CA ILE A 116 -5.74 16.17 2.17
C ILE A 116 -6.57 17.24 1.45
N THR A 117 -7.79 17.46 1.90
CA THR A 117 -8.49 18.69 1.55
C THR A 117 -7.84 19.86 2.29
N SER A 118 -7.66 20.99 1.58
CA SER A 118 -6.98 22.20 2.07
C SER A 118 -7.56 22.79 3.37
N ASN A 119 -8.78 22.38 3.72
CA ASN A 119 -9.56 22.94 4.83
C ASN A 119 -9.46 22.10 6.11
N VAL A 120 -8.86 20.91 6.06
CA VAL A 120 -8.70 20.06 7.25
C VAL A 120 -7.28 20.26 7.79
N PRO A 121 -7.10 20.81 9.00
CA PRO A 121 -5.82 20.79 9.69
C PRO A 121 -5.22 19.37 9.65
N PHE A 122 -3.89 19.27 9.51
CA PHE A 122 -3.20 17.96 9.51
C PHE A 122 -3.41 17.17 10.82
N ASP A 123 -3.90 17.85 11.86
CA ASP A 123 -4.20 17.31 13.19
C ASP A 123 -5.66 16.91 13.37
N SER A 124 -6.49 17.04 12.32
CA SER A 124 -7.89 16.63 12.32
C SER A 124 -8.17 15.62 11.20
N TRP A 125 -9.16 14.79 11.45
CA TRP A 125 -9.74 13.88 10.47
C TRP A 125 -10.93 14.55 9.81
N LEU A 126 -11.40 14.00 8.69
CA LEU A 126 -12.68 14.44 8.12
C LEU A 126 -13.77 14.31 9.20
N ASP A 127 -14.55 15.37 9.37
CA ASP A 127 -15.76 15.31 10.19
C ASP A 127 -16.81 14.43 9.49
N ARG A 128 -17.87 14.13 10.24
CA ARG A 128 -18.92 13.22 9.77
C ARG A 128 -19.58 13.76 8.53
N GLU A 129 -19.93 15.03 8.54
CA GLU A 129 -20.64 15.72 7.47
C GLU A 129 -19.82 15.71 6.17
N ALA A 130 -18.53 16.07 6.24
CA ALA A 130 -17.65 16.08 5.09
C ALA A 130 -17.38 14.66 4.56
N TYR A 131 -17.23 13.67 5.45
CA TYR A 131 -17.03 12.28 5.05
C TYR A 131 -18.28 11.69 4.38
N VAL A 132 -19.47 11.90 4.95
CA VAL A 132 -20.73 11.42 4.37
C VAL A 132 -21.02 12.12 3.04
N GLY A 133 -20.69 13.40 2.94
CA GLY A 133 -20.77 14.17 1.69
C GLY A 133 -19.88 13.65 0.55
N LEU A 134 -18.87 12.81 0.84
CA LEU A 134 -18.10 12.13 -0.22
C LEU A 134 -18.96 11.20 -1.08
N SER A 135 -20.09 10.72 -0.56
CA SER A 135 -21.06 9.90 -1.31
C SER A 135 -21.61 10.61 -2.55
N GLU A 136 -21.63 11.94 -2.56
CA GLU A 136 -22.10 12.75 -3.69
C GLU A 136 -21.05 12.85 -4.81
N ARG A 137 -19.81 12.43 -4.55
CA ARG A 137 -18.77 12.40 -5.58
C ARG A 137 -19.04 11.26 -6.56
N ARG A 138 -18.88 11.54 -7.85
CA ARG A 138 -19.09 10.57 -8.95
C ARG A 138 -18.30 9.26 -8.80
N ALA A 139 -17.22 9.27 -8.02
CA ALA A 139 -16.36 8.11 -7.78
C ALA A 139 -16.76 7.26 -6.56
N SER A 140 -17.75 7.66 -5.76
CA SER A 140 -18.08 6.94 -4.52
C SER A 140 -18.79 5.62 -4.82
N SER A 141 -18.21 4.53 -4.35
CA SER A 141 -18.83 3.19 -4.34
C SER A 141 -19.80 2.99 -3.17
N LEU A 142 -19.77 3.87 -2.17
CA LEU A 142 -20.58 3.81 -0.96
C LEU A 142 -21.61 4.95 -0.90
N ASN A 143 -22.82 4.61 -0.46
CA ASN A 143 -23.90 5.57 -0.22
C ASN A 143 -23.79 6.25 1.16
N CYS A 144 -24.63 7.25 1.41
CA CYS A 144 -24.65 8.00 2.67
C CYS A 144 -24.80 7.08 3.89
N ASP A 145 -25.79 6.17 3.87
CA ASP A 145 -26.09 5.28 4.99
C ASP A 145 -24.90 4.39 5.36
N ALA A 146 -24.20 3.84 4.36
CA ALA A 146 -23.01 3.04 4.59
C ALA A 146 -21.88 3.89 5.20
N ARG A 147 -21.69 5.12 4.73
CA ARG A 147 -20.70 6.05 5.29
C ARG A 147 -21.03 6.43 6.73
N GLU A 148 -22.30 6.67 7.07
CA GLU A 148 -22.71 6.94 8.45
C GLU A 148 -22.33 5.80 9.40
N ILE A 149 -22.63 4.55 8.99
CA ILE A 149 -22.28 3.35 9.75
C ILE A 149 -20.75 3.22 9.88
N ILE A 150 -20.01 3.47 8.81
CA ILE A 150 -18.54 3.40 8.83
C ILE A 150 -17.96 4.45 9.77
N TYR A 151 -18.55 5.65 9.82
CA TYR A 151 -18.10 6.68 10.75
C TYR A 151 -18.33 6.26 12.22
N ASP A 152 -19.44 5.59 12.53
CA ASP A 152 -19.65 5.02 13.87
C ASP A 152 -18.59 3.96 14.23
N ILE A 153 -18.27 3.08 13.27
CA ILE A 153 -17.21 2.08 13.43
C ILE A 153 -15.86 2.77 13.63
N PHE A 154 -15.58 3.83 12.87
CA PHE A 154 -14.36 4.63 12.99
C PHE A 154 -14.21 5.24 14.40
N LEU A 155 -15.27 5.81 14.97
CA LEU A 155 -15.23 6.35 16.33
C LEU A 155 -14.96 5.25 17.37
N ALA A 156 -15.60 4.09 17.21
CA ALA A 156 -15.40 2.94 18.09
C ALA A 156 -13.97 2.37 17.97
N TYR A 157 -13.44 2.30 16.75
CA TYR A 157 -12.07 1.92 16.43
C TYR A 157 -11.07 2.84 17.14
N GLU A 158 -11.18 4.16 16.93
CA GLU A 158 -10.28 5.15 17.52
C GLU A 158 -10.36 5.17 19.05
N LYS A 159 -11.55 5.00 19.63
CA LYS A 159 -11.71 4.87 21.09
C LYS A 159 -10.98 3.64 21.64
N THR A 160 -11.13 2.49 20.98
CA THR A 160 -10.52 1.22 21.40
C THR A 160 -9.00 1.29 21.26
N LYS A 161 -8.52 1.81 20.13
CA LYS A 161 -7.09 1.97 19.85
C LYS A 161 -6.39 2.87 20.86
N ARG A 162 -7.01 4.01 21.21
CA ARG A 162 -6.52 4.89 22.28
C ARG A 162 -6.46 4.19 23.64
N ARG A 163 -7.51 3.43 24.00
CA ARG A 163 -7.53 2.65 25.25
C ARG A 163 -6.39 1.64 25.32
N ASN A 164 -6.08 0.99 24.21
CA ASN A 164 -5.03 -0.03 24.14
C ASN A 164 -3.61 0.57 24.03
N ARG A 165 -3.48 1.90 23.95
CA ARG A 165 -2.22 2.60 23.63
C ARG A 165 -1.57 2.00 22.37
N GLU A 166 -2.37 1.87 21.32
CA GLU A 166 -1.95 1.40 19.98
C GLU A 166 -2.01 2.57 18.98
N PHE A 167 -1.43 2.39 17.79
CA PHE A 167 -1.47 3.39 16.72
C PHE A 167 -1.62 2.72 15.36
N ASP A 168 -2.14 3.43 14.37
CA ASP A 168 -2.03 3.04 12.96
C ASP A 168 -1.08 3.95 12.20
N MET A 169 -0.73 3.57 10.98
CA MET A 169 0.21 4.31 10.15
C MET A 169 -0.24 5.77 9.91
N SER A 170 -1.55 6.03 9.84
CA SER A 170 -2.08 7.37 9.67
C SER A 170 -1.82 8.26 10.88
N ASP A 171 -1.83 7.72 12.11
CA ASP A 171 -1.48 8.49 13.32
C ASP A 171 -0.03 8.99 13.28
N LEU A 172 0.90 8.11 12.87
CA LEU A 172 2.31 8.45 12.71
C LEU A 172 2.49 9.52 11.63
N VAL A 173 1.86 9.34 10.47
CA VAL A 173 1.91 10.29 9.35
C VAL A 173 1.37 11.67 9.76
N CYS A 174 0.25 11.73 10.48
CA CYS A 174 -0.31 13.00 10.97
C CYS A 174 0.63 13.69 11.96
N ASP A 175 1.18 12.94 12.92
CA ASP A 175 2.13 13.48 13.88
C ASP A 175 3.43 13.99 13.22
N LEU A 176 3.91 13.31 12.17
CA LEU A 176 5.04 13.75 11.35
C LEU A 176 4.73 15.06 10.62
N HIS A 177 3.56 15.19 9.99
CA HIS A 177 3.15 16.45 9.37
C HIS A 177 3.10 17.60 10.36
N ARG A 178 2.52 17.36 11.54
CA ARG A 178 2.42 18.33 12.63
C ARG A 178 3.80 18.82 13.07
N ARG A 179 4.70 17.88 13.39
CA ARG A 179 6.07 18.20 13.83
C ARG A 179 6.88 18.88 12.73
N ALA A 180 6.79 18.41 11.49
CA ALA A 180 7.50 19.01 10.36
C ALA A 180 7.04 20.44 10.06
N ARG A 181 5.77 20.78 10.32
CA ARG A 181 5.28 22.17 10.24
C ARG A 181 5.85 23.06 11.34
N VAL A 182 5.91 22.55 12.57
CA VAL A 182 6.39 23.31 13.74
C VAL A 182 7.90 23.51 13.71
N TYR A 183 8.68 22.45 13.45
CA TYR A 183 10.14 22.48 13.44
C TYR A 183 10.74 22.88 12.08
N GLY A 184 9.87 23.09 11.08
CA GLY A 184 10.25 23.37 9.71
C GLY A 184 10.91 22.19 9.01
N ARG A 185 11.47 22.45 7.82
CA ARG A 185 12.17 21.44 6.98
C ARG A 185 13.60 21.12 7.47
N ASN A 186 13.87 21.27 8.76
CA ASN A 186 15.16 20.97 9.36
C ASN A 186 15.30 19.47 9.68
N VAL A 187 14.94 18.64 8.70
CA VAL A 187 15.01 17.18 8.77
C VAL A 187 16.40 16.63 8.48
N GLY A 188 17.37 17.46 8.08
CA GLY A 188 18.72 17.03 7.76
C GLY A 188 19.15 17.52 6.39
N VAL A 189 20.02 16.76 5.72
CA VAL A 189 20.43 17.04 4.35
C VAL A 189 19.20 16.96 3.44
N GLN A 190 18.97 18.02 2.67
CA GLN A 190 17.89 18.08 1.70
C GLN A 190 18.30 17.32 0.45
N MET A 191 17.39 16.49 -0.05
CA MET A 191 17.59 15.73 -1.28
C MET A 191 17.33 16.63 -2.49
N ASP A 192 18.13 16.44 -3.54
CA ASP A 192 17.91 17.09 -4.84
C ASP A 192 16.90 16.32 -5.69
N PHE A 193 16.88 14.99 -5.54
CA PHE A 193 16.01 14.07 -6.28
C PHE A 193 15.42 13.01 -5.35
N VAL A 194 14.13 12.72 -5.54
CA VAL A 194 13.37 11.70 -4.83
C VAL A 194 12.59 10.90 -5.86
N TYR A 195 12.87 9.61 -5.91
CA TYR A 195 12.17 8.63 -6.74
C TYR A 195 11.26 7.81 -5.83
N ILE A 196 9.98 7.79 -6.14
CA ILE A 196 8.99 7.01 -5.41
C ILE A 196 8.42 5.98 -6.38
N ASP A 197 8.71 4.72 -6.09
CA ASP A 197 8.16 3.57 -6.80
C ASP A 197 6.93 3.04 -6.05
N GLU A 198 6.08 2.29 -6.75
CA GLU A 198 4.83 1.70 -6.21
C GLU A 198 3.93 2.74 -5.50
N VAL A 199 3.77 3.94 -6.06
CA VAL A 199 3.02 5.04 -5.43
C VAL A 199 1.56 4.69 -5.15
N GLN A 200 0.99 3.70 -5.84
CA GLN A 200 -0.35 3.17 -5.61
C GLN A 200 -0.51 2.44 -4.26
N ASP A 201 0.58 2.20 -3.54
CA ASP A 201 0.55 1.66 -2.17
C ASP A 201 0.54 2.73 -1.09
N LEU A 202 0.60 4.00 -1.48
CA LEU A 202 0.68 5.12 -0.56
C LEU A 202 -0.58 5.99 -0.63
N THR A 203 -1.10 6.37 0.52
CA THR A 203 -2.17 7.37 0.59
C THR A 203 -1.65 8.75 0.20
N MET A 204 -2.53 9.65 -0.25
CA MET A 204 -2.14 11.02 -0.61
C MET A 204 -1.45 11.72 0.55
N ARG A 205 -1.91 11.51 1.79
CA ARG A 205 -1.27 12.03 3.01
C ARG A 205 0.16 11.54 3.17
N GLN A 206 0.39 10.23 2.99
CA GLN A 206 1.73 9.65 3.01
C GLN A 206 2.65 10.25 1.93
N ILE A 207 2.17 10.33 0.69
CA ILE A 207 2.92 10.94 -0.43
C ILE A 207 3.30 12.39 -0.09
N SER A 208 2.43 13.14 0.57
CA SER A 208 2.71 14.54 0.89
C SER A 208 3.84 14.75 1.91
N LEU A 209 4.29 13.72 2.64
CA LEU A 209 5.45 13.81 3.53
C LEU A 209 6.75 14.05 2.76
N PHE A 210 6.86 13.59 1.51
CA PHE A 210 8.09 13.73 0.72
C PHE A 210 8.47 15.20 0.47
N LYS A 211 7.52 16.14 0.59
CA LYS A 211 7.79 17.59 0.49
C LYS A 211 8.75 18.13 1.54
N TYR A 212 8.94 17.41 2.65
CA TYR A 212 9.81 17.85 3.74
C TYR A 212 11.29 17.51 3.52
N VAL A 213 11.57 16.51 2.66
CA VAL A 213 12.94 16.02 2.44
C VAL A 213 13.58 16.53 1.15
N CYS A 214 12.80 17.10 0.22
CA CYS A 214 13.31 17.65 -1.04
C CYS A 214 12.74 19.06 -1.29
N LYS A 215 13.61 19.96 -1.76
CA LYS A 215 13.26 21.36 -2.11
C LYS A 215 13.09 21.60 -3.62
N ASN A 216 13.57 20.68 -4.45
CA ASN A 216 13.49 20.78 -5.90
C ASN A 216 12.09 20.36 -6.39
N PHE A 217 11.08 21.20 -6.18
CA PHE A 217 9.72 20.93 -6.64
C PHE A 217 9.53 21.07 -8.16
N SER A 218 10.50 21.63 -8.88
CA SER A 218 10.42 21.73 -10.33
C SER A 218 10.74 20.41 -11.02
N GLU A 219 11.78 19.70 -10.57
CA GLU A 219 12.34 18.54 -11.29
C GLU A 219 12.76 17.38 -10.36
N GLY A 220 12.70 17.57 -9.05
CA GLY A 220 13.27 16.65 -8.06
C GLY A 220 12.37 15.50 -7.64
N PHE A 221 11.20 15.33 -8.23
CA PHE A 221 10.27 14.25 -7.87
C PHE A 221 9.90 13.43 -9.10
N VAL A 222 10.02 12.12 -8.97
CA VAL A 222 9.53 11.14 -9.94
C VAL A 222 8.66 10.14 -9.20
N PHE A 223 7.40 10.05 -9.63
CA PHE A 223 6.39 9.14 -9.09
C PHE A 223 6.14 8.05 -10.14
N ALA A 224 6.36 6.79 -9.79
CA ALA A 224 6.15 5.62 -10.64
C ALA A 224 5.22 4.62 -9.94
N GLY A 225 4.32 4.00 -10.71
CA GLY A 225 3.32 3.07 -10.20
C GLY A 225 2.32 2.65 -11.26
N ASP A 226 1.33 1.88 -10.84
CA ASP A 226 0.25 1.37 -11.71
C ASP A 226 -1.09 1.41 -10.97
N THR A 227 -2.03 2.23 -11.47
CA THR A 227 -3.35 2.40 -10.89
C THR A 227 -4.15 1.09 -10.84
N ALA A 228 -3.96 0.19 -11.82
CA ALA A 228 -4.64 -1.11 -11.84
C ALA A 228 -4.09 -2.10 -10.79
N GLN A 229 -2.91 -1.83 -10.22
CA GLN A 229 -2.27 -2.64 -9.18
C GLN A 229 -2.49 -2.11 -7.77
N THR A 230 -3.51 -1.27 -7.56
CA THR A 230 -3.94 -0.79 -6.24
C THR A 230 -4.60 -1.94 -5.43
N ILE A 231 -3.78 -2.89 -4.99
CA ILE A 231 -4.19 -4.06 -4.18
C ILE A 231 -3.94 -3.86 -2.68
N ALA A 232 -3.25 -2.77 -2.30
CA ALA A 232 -3.01 -2.43 -0.91
C ALA A 232 -4.33 -2.13 -0.19
N ARG A 233 -4.67 -2.95 0.79
CA ARG A 233 -5.82 -2.69 1.69
C ARG A 233 -5.54 -1.39 2.44
N GLY A 234 -6.42 -0.41 2.36
CA GLY A 234 -6.15 0.90 2.95
C GLY A 234 -5.91 2.03 1.95
N VAL A 235 -5.79 1.76 0.64
CA VAL A 235 -5.40 2.75 -0.38
C VAL A 235 -6.44 2.88 -1.48
N ASP A 236 -6.86 4.12 -1.75
CA ASP A 236 -7.54 4.51 -2.99
C ASP A 236 -6.63 5.47 -3.76
N PHE A 237 -6.31 5.14 -5.01
CA PHE A 237 -5.20 5.77 -5.74
C PHE A 237 -5.56 6.06 -7.19
N ARG A 238 -5.19 7.26 -7.65
CA ARG A 238 -5.12 7.65 -9.06
C ARG A 238 -3.99 8.64 -9.27
N PHE A 239 -3.39 8.63 -10.45
CA PHE A 239 -2.33 9.59 -10.78
C PHE A 239 -2.86 11.03 -10.89
N GLU A 240 -4.12 11.22 -11.29
CA GLU A 240 -4.74 12.54 -11.33
C GLU A 240 -4.83 13.18 -9.92
N ASP A 241 -4.99 12.35 -8.89
CA ASP A 241 -4.98 12.79 -7.49
C ASP A 241 -3.56 13.20 -7.04
N ILE A 242 -2.50 12.52 -7.51
CA ILE A 242 -1.11 12.98 -7.30
C ILE A 242 -0.88 14.35 -7.96
N ARG A 243 -1.35 14.56 -9.20
CA ARG A 243 -1.19 15.86 -9.87
C ARG A 243 -1.86 16.98 -9.07
N SER A 244 -3.08 16.72 -8.60
CA SER A 244 -3.84 17.64 -7.76
C SER A 244 -3.15 17.91 -6.42
N LEU A 245 -2.60 16.87 -5.80
CA LEU A 245 -1.80 16.94 -4.58
C LEU A 245 -0.54 17.79 -4.78
N PHE A 246 0.20 17.55 -5.86
CA PHE A 246 1.43 18.27 -6.15
C PHE A 246 1.16 19.76 -6.34
N TYR A 247 0.09 20.10 -7.07
CA TYR A 247 -0.32 21.49 -7.24
C TYR A 247 -0.67 22.16 -5.90
N SER A 248 -1.56 21.56 -5.13
CA SER A 248 -2.13 22.16 -3.92
C SER A 248 -1.19 22.14 -2.71
N VAL A 249 -0.39 21.09 -2.55
CA VAL A 249 0.43 20.87 -1.35
C VAL A 249 1.91 21.14 -1.57
N PHE A 250 2.45 20.92 -2.78
CA PHE A 250 3.88 21.15 -3.05
C PHE A 250 4.12 22.54 -3.64
N LEU A 251 3.28 23.01 -4.57
CA LEU A 251 3.48 24.29 -5.28
C LEU A 251 2.76 25.51 -4.69
N GLN A 252 1.72 25.30 -3.89
CA GLN A 252 0.90 26.37 -3.29
C GLN A 252 1.11 26.58 -1.78
N ASP A 253 1.95 25.77 -1.12
CA ASP A 253 2.17 25.88 0.32
C ASP A 253 2.88 27.21 0.68
N PRO A 254 2.21 28.15 1.39
CA PRO A 254 2.73 29.47 1.70
C PRO A 254 3.96 29.45 2.62
N SER A 255 4.17 28.34 3.36
CA SER A 255 5.34 28.14 4.21
C SER A 255 6.63 27.88 3.42
N CYS A 256 6.51 27.71 2.10
CA CYS A 256 7.63 27.54 1.20
C CYS A 256 8.05 28.91 0.66
N ASP A 257 9.10 29.50 1.24
CA ASP A 257 9.69 30.80 0.86
C ASP A 257 10.13 30.94 -0.62
N HIS A 258 9.96 29.89 -1.43
CA HIS A 258 10.25 29.85 -2.86
C HIS A 258 9.36 30.78 -3.71
N MET A 259 8.28 31.34 -3.14
CA MET A 259 7.38 32.25 -3.86
C MET A 259 8.07 33.54 -4.35
N LYS A 260 9.27 33.89 -3.84
CA LYS A 260 10.03 35.07 -4.31
C LYS A 260 10.93 34.81 -5.52
N SER A 261 11.37 33.56 -5.75
CA SER A 261 12.37 33.25 -6.79
C SER A 261 11.75 32.74 -8.12
N PHE A 262 10.50 32.30 -8.10
CA PHE A 262 9.79 31.75 -9.27
C PHE A 262 8.84 32.73 -9.98
N LYS A 263 9.10 34.05 -9.89
CA LYS A 263 8.38 35.03 -10.72
C LYS A 263 8.84 34.91 -12.18
N GLY A 264 8.15 34.11 -12.99
CA GLY A 264 8.26 34.18 -14.46
C GLY A 264 8.13 32.89 -15.25
N LYS A 265 8.30 31.70 -14.65
CA LYS A 265 8.07 30.42 -15.34
C LYS A 265 6.67 29.91 -14.99
N ARG A 266 5.84 29.61 -16.02
CA ARG A 266 4.53 28.95 -15.86
C ARG A 266 4.74 27.73 -14.96
N LYS A 267 4.07 27.70 -13.79
CA LYS A 267 4.02 26.53 -12.91
C LYS A 267 3.28 25.42 -13.65
N SER A 268 3.99 24.63 -14.44
CA SER A 268 3.43 23.48 -15.16
C SER A 268 3.88 22.21 -14.48
N ILE A 269 2.93 21.37 -14.09
CA ILE A 269 3.21 19.99 -13.71
C ILE A 269 3.61 19.26 -15.00
N SER A 270 4.69 18.49 -14.96
CA SER A 270 5.12 17.65 -16.08
C SER A 270 4.00 16.70 -16.49
N ASP A 271 3.90 16.43 -17.79
CA ASP A 271 2.92 15.47 -18.29
C ASP A 271 3.26 14.06 -17.83
N MET A 272 2.20 13.25 -17.67
CA MET A 272 2.33 11.84 -17.33
C MET A 272 3.03 11.11 -18.47
N PHE A 273 4.13 10.44 -18.15
CA PHE A 273 4.81 9.57 -19.09
C PHE A 273 4.32 8.13 -18.90
N HIS A 274 3.57 7.63 -19.89
CA HIS A 274 2.99 6.30 -19.85
C HIS A 274 3.84 5.30 -20.65
N LEU A 275 4.27 4.22 -20.00
CA LEU A 275 5.00 3.11 -20.62
C LEU A 275 4.01 2.03 -21.05
N ASN A 276 3.77 1.89 -22.36
CA ASN A 276 2.79 0.94 -22.91
C ASN A 276 3.43 -0.34 -23.49
N GLN A 277 4.75 -0.52 -23.36
CA GLN A 277 5.46 -1.70 -23.84
C GLN A 277 5.86 -2.59 -22.67
N ASN A 278 5.28 -3.78 -22.61
CA ASN A 278 5.55 -4.78 -21.60
C ASN A 278 6.67 -5.72 -22.07
N PHE A 279 7.74 -5.80 -21.29
CA PHE A 279 8.92 -6.64 -21.57
C PHE A 279 8.94 -7.95 -20.76
N ARG A 280 7.94 -8.17 -19.89
CA ARG A 280 7.91 -9.30 -18.94
C ARG A 280 6.86 -10.35 -19.33
N THR A 281 5.72 -9.91 -19.83
CA THR A 281 4.54 -10.74 -20.06
C THR A 281 4.28 -10.90 -21.55
N HIS A 282 3.90 -12.10 -21.98
CA HIS A 282 3.57 -12.36 -23.38
C HIS A 282 2.18 -11.81 -23.76
N ALA A 283 1.98 -11.52 -25.05
CA ALA A 283 0.81 -10.82 -25.57
C ALA A 283 -0.55 -11.49 -25.26
N GLY A 284 -0.60 -12.83 -25.13
CA GLY A 284 -1.81 -13.58 -24.81
C GLY A 284 -2.36 -13.24 -23.42
N VAL A 285 -1.51 -13.27 -22.39
CA VAL A 285 -1.87 -12.86 -21.02
C VAL A 285 -2.23 -11.38 -20.95
N LEU A 286 -1.52 -10.51 -21.67
CA LEU A 286 -1.84 -9.07 -21.68
C LEU A 286 -3.20 -8.77 -22.29
N LYS A 287 -3.60 -9.48 -23.36
CA LYS A 287 -4.94 -9.34 -23.93
C LYS A 287 -6.03 -9.73 -22.94
N LEU A 288 -5.81 -10.81 -22.18
CA LEU A 288 -6.74 -11.21 -21.11
C LEU A 288 -6.79 -10.15 -20.00
N ALA A 289 -5.63 -9.68 -19.53
CA ALA A 289 -5.57 -8.63 -18.52
C ALA A 289 -6.30 -7.35 -18.98
N GLN A 290 -6.04 -6.90 -20.22
CA GLN A 290 -6.72 -5.74 -20.81
C GLN A 290 -8.25 -5.92 -20.83
N SER A 291 -8.75 -7.11 -21.18
CA SER A 291 -10.20 -7.36 -21.17
C SER A 291 -10.83 -7.18 -19.78
N VAL A 292 -10.10 -7.48 -18.71
CA VAL A 292 -10.54 -7.23 -17.32
C VAL A 292 -10.50 -5.73 -17.01
N ILE A 293 -9.45 -5.03 -17.42
CA ILE A 293 -9.34 -3.58 -17.25
C ILE A 293 -10.46 -2.85 -17.98
N ASP A 294 -10.80 -3.25 -19.20
CA ASP A 294 -11.89 -2.64 -19.98
C ASP A 294 -13.24 -2.75 -19.25
N ILE A 295 -13.53 -3.91 -18.65
CA ILE A 295 -14.72 -4.14 -17.83
C ILE A 295 -14.70 -3.21 -16.60
N LEU A 296 -13.57 -3.11 -15.91
CA LEU A 296 -13.42 -2.23 -14.75
C LEU A 296 -13.62 -0.76 -15.13
N CYS A 297 -13.02 -0.30 -16.23
CA CYS A 297 -13.17 1.06 -16.73
C CYS A 297 -14.59 1.38 -17.24
N PHE A 298 -15.37 0.35 -17.61
CA PHE A 298 -16.76 0.50 -18.02
C PHE A 298 -17.70 0.64 -16.80
N TYR A 299 -17.60 -0.26 -15.82
CA TYR A 299 -18.48 -0.24 -14.64
C TYR A 299 -18.04 0.75 -13.56
N PHE A 300 -16.74 1.02 -13.47
CA PHE A 300 -16.12 1.89 -12.45
C PHE A 300 -15.23 2.96 -13.11
N PRO A 301 -15.79 3.82 -13.98
CA PRO A 301 -15.03 4.74 -14.82
C PRO A 301 -14.22 5.79 -14.04
N HIS A 302 -14.49 5.95 -12.75
CA HIS A 302 -13.83 6.92 -11.90
C HIS A 302 -12.79 6.31 -10.94
N SER A 303 -12.70 4.97 -10.88
CA SER A 303 -11.80 4.25 -9.97
C SER A 303 -10.42 3.96 -10.58
N LEU A 304 -10.26 4.07 -11.89
CA LEU A 304 -9.01 3.80 -12.59
C LEU A 304 -8.70 4.91 -13.59
N ASP A 305 -7.42 5.24 -13.74
CA ASP A 305 -6.93 6.07 -14.84
C ASP A 305 -7.04 5.29 -16.16
N ARG A 306 -7.68 5.88 -17.18
CA ARG A 306 -7.77 5.25 -18.51
C ARG A 306 -6.47 5.42 -19.27
N LEU A 307 -5.64 4.38 -19.23
CA LEU A 307 -4.36 4.32 -19.93
C LEU A 307 -4.49 3.59 -21.27
N GLN A 308 -3.49 3.75 -22.15
CA GLN A 308 -3.44 2.99 -23.39
C GLN A 308 -3.17 1.51 -23.10
N PRO A 309 -3.75 0.56 -23.87
CA PRO A 309 -3.45 -0.85 -23.69
C PRO A 309 -1.97 -1.19 -23.81
N GLU A 310 -1.49 -2.09 -22.97
CA GLU A 310 -0.13 -2.60 -23.05
C GLU A 310 0.08 -3.50 -24.29
N THR A 311 1.28 -3.43 -24.85
CA THR A 311 1.72 -4.24 -25.98
C THR A 311 2.96 -5.03 -25.59
N SER A 312 3.14 -6.23 -26.14
CA SER A 312 4.32 -7.05 -25.90
C SER A 312 4.86 -7.62 -27.20
N LEU A 313 6.19 -7.72 -27.27
CA LEU A 313 6.92 -8.39 -28.35
C LEU A 313 7.11 -9.88 -28.07
N ILE A 314 6.75 -10.34 -26.87
CA ILE A 314 6.85 -11.74 -26.46
C ILE A 314 5.54 -12.43 -26.86
N PHE A 315 5.66 -13.47 -27.68
CA PHE A 315 4.54 -14.33 -28.06
C PHE A 315 4.58 -15.61 -27.23
N GLY A 316 3.40 -16.11 -26.85
CA GLY A 316 3.25 -17.31 -26.05
C GLY A 316 1.84 -17.87 -26.21
N GLU A 317 1.64 -19.07 -25.67
CA GLU A 317 0.35 -19.76 -25.71
C GLU A 317 -0.74 -18.97 -24.97
N PRO A 318 -1.97 -18.91 -25.49
CA PRO A 318 -3.06 -18.21 -24.83
C PRO A 318 -3.39 -18.84 -23.47
N PRO A 319 -3.81 -18.03 -22.48
CA PRO A 319 -4.27 -18.54 -21.19
C PRO A 319 -5.40 -19.56 -21.34
N ILE A 320 -5.32 -20.67 -20.60
CA ILE A 320 -6.32 -21.75 -20.62
C ILE A 320 -7.21 -21.64 -19.38
N LEU A 321 -8.53 -21.61 -19.59
CA LEU A 321 -9.51 -21.72 -18.51
C LEU A 321 -9.94 -23.18 -18.33
N LEU A 322 -9.60 -23.77 -17.18
CA LEU A 322 -10.03 -25.12 -16.81
C LEU A 322 -11.24 -25.03 -15.87
N ARG A 323 -12.32 -25.74 -16.20
CA ARG A 323 -13.52 -25.84 -15.36
C ARG A 323 -13.69 -27.28 -14.89
N SER A 324 -13.63 -27.51 -13.58
CA SER A 324 -13.99 -28.82 -13.02
C SER A 324 -15.47 -29.08 -13.23
N ARG A 325 -15.82 -30.28 -13.70
CA ARG A 325 -17.21 -30.73 -13.87
C ARG A 325 -17.71 -31.60 -12.70
N CYS A 326 -16.84 -31.95 -11.75
CA CYS A 326 -17.15 -32.81 -10.60
C CYS A 326 -16.61 -32.22 -9.29
N ASP A 327 -17.20 -32.64 -8.17
CA ASP A 327 -16.73 -32.36 -6.78
C ASP A 327 -15.36 -32.99 -6.47
N GLU A 328 -14.81 -33.80 -7.38
CA GLU A 328 -13.42 -34.20 -7.34
C GLU A 328 -12.54 -32.96 -7.56
N ASN A 329 -11.66 -32.69 -6.58
CA ASN A 329 -10.69 -31.60 -6.66
C ASN A 329 -9.88 -31.74 -7.95
N ALA A 330 -10.18 -30.94 -8.99
CA ALA A 330 -9.42 -30.92 -10.24
C ALA A 330 -7.90 -30.74 -10.01
N LEU A 331 -7.54 -30.12 -8.89
CA LEU A 331 -6.16 -30.03 -8.40
C LEU A 331 -5.52 -31.39 -8.12
N MET A 332 -6.25 -32.37 -7.59
CA MET A 332 -5.74 -33.72 -7.36
C MET A 332 -5.55 -34.47 -8.68
N THR A 333 -6.43 -34.27 -9.66
CA THR A 333 -6.28 -34.88 -10.99
C THR A 333 -5.10 -34.27 -11.75
N LEU A 334 -4.93 -32.94 -11.67
CA LEU A 334 -3.86 -32.22 -12.36
C LEU A 334 -2.50 -32.36 -11.65
N PHE A 335 -2.50 -32.44 -10.32
CA PHE A 335 -1.28 -32.27 -9.50
C PHE A 335 -1.09 -33.31 -8.39
N GLY A 336 -2.02 -34.25 -8.21
CA GLY A 336 -2.01 -35.24 -7.13
C GLY A 336 -1.40 -36.59 -7.51
N HIS A 337 -1.12 -36.86 -8.78
CA HIS A 337 -0.51 -38.11 -9.25
C HIS A 337 1.01 -37.94 -9.42
N SER A 338 1.78 -38.12 -8.34
CA SER A 338 3.24 -38.24 -8.40
C SER A 338 3.77 -39.62 -8.00
N THR A 339 2.90 -40.62 -7.79
CA THR A 339 3.32 -41.96 -7.34
C THR A 339 3.10 -43.10 -8.33
N ASP A 340 2.36 -42.91 -9.43
CA ASP A 340 2.14 -43.99 -10.41
C ASP A 340 2.88 -43.74 -11.73
N SER A 341 3.84 -44.63 -11.96
CA SER A 341 4.87 -44.69 -13.00
C SER A 341 4.37 -44.85 -14.44
N SER A 342 3.23 -44.28 -14.83
CA SER A 342 2.66 -44.49 -16.18
C SER A 342 2.06 -43.26 -16.89
N CYS A 343 2.20 -42.05 -16.35
CA CYS A 343 1.82 -40.82 -17.08
C CYS A 343 2.95 -39.77 -17.02
N SER A 344 3.95 -39.95 -17.85
CA SER A 344 5.24 -39.26 -17.83
C SER A 344 5.27 -37.92 -18.58
N HIS A 345 4.33 -37.00 -18.34
CA HIS A 345 4.39 -35.66 -18.96
C HIS A 345 4.18 -34.44 -18.05
N PHE A 346 3.86 -34.62 -16.76
CA PHE A 346 3.94 -33.52 -15.79
C PHE A 346 5.07 -33.80 -14.80
N ASN A 347 6.30 -33.54 -15.22
CA ASN A 347 7.41 -33.39 -14.28
C ASN A 347 7.01 -32.32 -13.26
N GLY A 348 7.20 -32.61 -11.97
CA GLY A 348 6.67 -31.83 -10.85
C GLY A 348 6.89 -30.31 -10.95
N PHE A 349 6.05 -29.56 -10.22
CA PHE A 349 6.17 -28.10 -10.11
C PHE A 349 7.62 -27.70 -9.81
N GLY A 350 8.27 -27.07 -10.80
CA GLY A 350 9.55 -26.41 -10.58
C GLY A 350 9.37 -25.16 -9.72
N ALA A 351 10.48 -24.60 -9.24
CA ALA A 351 10.49 -23.37 -8.44
C ALA A 351 9.86 -22.14 -9.15
N ASP A 352 9.69 -22.23 -10.48
CA ASP A 352 9.15 -21.16 -11.33
C ASP A 352 7.63 -21.22 -11.56
N GLN A 353 6.94 -22.15 -10.90
CA GLN A 353 5.49 -22.33 -11.00
C GLN A 353 4.81 -22.02 -9.68
N VAL A 354 3.76 -21.19 -9.72
CA VAL A 354 3.02 -20.77 -8.52
C VAL A 354 1.52 -20.97 -8.68
N ILE A 355 0.88 -21.37 -7.60
CA ILE A 355 -0.57 -21.38 -7.45
C ILE A 355 -0.99 -20.15 -6.66
N LEU A 356 -1.80 -19.30 -7.27
CA LEU A 356 -2.35 -18.10 -6.68
C LEU A 356 -3.76 -18.35 -6.16
N VAL A 357 -3.98 -18.02 -4.90
CA VAL A 357 -5.28 -18.09 -4.23
C VAL A 357 -5.71 -16.71 -3.73
N ARG A 358 -7.01 -16.51 -3.56
CA ARG A 358 -7.57 -15.21 -3.14
C ARG A 358 -7.12 -14.78 -1.74
N ASP A 359 -7.19 -15.70 -0.77
CA ASP A 359 -6.98 -15.41 0.65
C ASP A 359 -6.43 -16.63 1.40
N GLU A 360 -6.07 -16.44 2.67
CA GLU A 360 -5.53 -17.48 3.54
C GLU A 360 -6.53 -18.63 3.78
N LEU A 361 -7.84 -18.36 3.79
CA LEU A 361 -8.85 -19.40 3.92
C LEU A 361 -8.85 -20.32 2.68
N SER A 362 -8.76 -19.74 1.49
CA SER A 362 -8.64 -20.46 0.22
C SER A 362 -7.34 -21.25 0.15
N LYS A 363 -6.24 -20.70 0.69
CA LYS A 363 -4.95 -21.38 0.81
C LYS A 363 -5.05 -22.65 1.66
N GLN A 364 -5.81 -22.61 2.76
CA GLN A 364 -6.05 -23.76 3.63
C GLN A 364 -6.93 -24.84 2.97
N LYS A 365 -7.83 -24.45 2.06
CA LYS A 365 -8.66 -25.39 1.26
C LYS A 365 -7.85 -26.20 0.23
N VAL A 366 -6.65 -25.75 -0.15
CA VAL A 366 -5.80 -26.48 -1.09
C VAL A 366 -5.32 -27.80 -0.44
N PRO A 367 -5.46 -28.96 -1.12
CA PRO A 367 -5.02 -30.24 -0.58
C PRO A 367 -3.56 -30.23 -0.14
N GLU A 368 -3.25 -30.87 1.00
CA GLU A 368 -1.88 -30.91 1.53
C GLU A 368 -0.87 -31.50 0.56
N ASN A 369 -1.27 -32.50 -0.23
CA ASN A 369 -0.40 -33.11 -1.23
C ASN A 369 0.03 -32.09 -2.29
N VAL A 370 -0.85 -31.18 -2.69
CA VAL A 370 -0.51 -30.10 -3.63
C VAL A 370 0.37 -29.05 -2.96
N ARG A 371 0.06 -28.66 -1.71
CA ARG A 371 0.87 -27.69 -0.94
C ARG A 371 2.30 -28.16 -0.66
N LYS A 372 2.54 -29.48 -0.62
CA LYS A 372 3.88 -30.06 -0.43
C LYS A 372 4.74 -30.02 -1.70
N HIS A 373 4.11 -30.00 -2.87
CA HIS A 373 4.81 -30.10 -4.16
C HIS A 373 4.76 -28.80 -4.98
N ALA A 374 3.86 -27.87 -4.66
CA ALA A 374 3.68 -26.60 -5.38
C ALA A 374 3.72 -25.40 -4.43
N LEU A 375 4.29 -24.29 -4.90
CA LEU A 375 4.26 -23.03 -4.17
C LEU A 375 2.86 -22.42 -4.25
N VAL A 376 2.17 -22.30 -3.10
CA VAL A 376 0.85 -21.67 -3.02
C VAL A 376 0.97 -20.32 -2.31
N LEU A 377 0.63 -19.24 -3.01
CA LEU A 377 0.68 -17.87 -2.49
C LEU A 377 -0.69 -17.20 -2.58
N THR A 378 -1.01 -16.33 -1.62
CA THR A 378 -2.13 -15.40 -1.81
C THR A 378 -1.76 -14.31 -2.81
N ILE A 379 -2.76 -13.60 -3.35
CA ILE A 379 -2.53 -12.44 -4.23
C ILE A 379 -1.59 -11.41 -3.59
N LEU A 380 -1.75 -11.17 -2.28
CA LEU A 380 -0.90 -10.23 -1.55
C LEU A 380 0.54 -10.75 -1.40
N GLU A 381 0.72 -12.04 -1.12
CA GLU A 381 2.06 -12.65 -1.00
C GLU A 381 2.81 -12.73 -2.33
N CYS A 382 2.10 -12.78 -3.45
CA CYS A 382 2.70 -12.79 -4.79
C CYS A 382 3.13 -11.39 -5.27
N LYS A 383 2.77 -10.33 -4.55
CA LYS A 383 3.08 -8.96 -4.97
C LYS A 383 4.59 -8.75 -5.10
N GLY A 384 5.02 -8.16 -6.21
CA GLY A 384 6.44 -7.93 -6.50
C GLY A 384 7.23 -9.20 -6.88
N LEU A 385 6.57 -10.36 -7.00
CA LEU A 385 7.19 -11.61 -7.41
C LEU A 385 6.81 -11.98 -8.84
N GLU A 386 7.79 -12.54 -9.55
CA GLU A 386 7.66 -12.98 -10.94
C GLU A 386 7.87 -14.48 -11.04
N PHE A 387 7.05 -15.11 -11.88
CA PHE A 387 7.01 -16.56 -12.08
C PHE A 387 6.77 -16.85 -13.56
N GLN A 388 7.33 -17.95 -14.07
CA GLN A 388 7.18 -18.34 -15.48
C GLN A 388 5.78 -18.86 -15.78
N VAL A 389 5.17 -19.60 -14.83
CA VAL A 389 3.81 -20.14 -14.97
C VAL A 389 3.01 -19.83 -13.72
N LYS A 390 1.82 -19.23 -13.90
CA LYS A 390 0.90 -18.86 -12.83
C LYS A 390 -0.41 -19.61 -13.00
N TRP A 391 -0.80 -20.39 -12.00
CA TRP A 391 -2.11 -21.02 -11.90
C TRP A 391 -2.97 -20.18 -10.96
N VAL A 392 -4.08 -19.62 -11.45
CA VAL A 392 -5.01 -18.85 -10.61
C VAL A 392 -6.18 -19.74 -10.24
N LEU A 393 -6.38 -19.95 -8.93
CA LEU A 393 -7.50 -20.74 -8.41
C LEU A 393 -8.61 -19.84 -7.88
N SER A 394 -9.79 -19.99 -8.47
CA SER A 394 -11.02 -19.41 -7.95
C SER A 394 -11.89 -20.53 -7.37
N TYR A 395 -12.04 -20.55 -6.05
CA TYR A 395 -12.88 -21.52 -5.35
C TYR A 395 -14.37 -21.14 -5.33
N ASP A 396 -14.72 -19.92 -5.78
CA ASP A 396 -16.07 -19.37 -5.63
C ASP A 396 -16.49 -18.60 -6.90
N ILE A 397 -16.58 -19.28 -8.05
CA ILE A 397 -17.43 -18.81 -9.16
C ILE A 397 -18.70 -19.65 -9.11
N TYR A 398 -19.66 -19.19 -8.31
CA TYR A 398 -21.04 -19.68 -8.31
C TYR A 398 -21.86 -18.91 -9.33
#